data_AF-A0A428WXG0-F1
#
_entry.id   AF-A0A428WXG0-F1
#
_cell.length_a   1.000
_cell.length_b   1.000
_cell.length_c   1.000
_cell.angle_alpha   90.00
_cell.angle_beta   90.00
_cell.angle_gamma   90.00
#
_symmetry.space_group_name_H-M   'P 1'
#
loop_
_entity.id
_entity.type
_entity.pdbx_description
1 polymer ?
#
loop_
_entity_poly.entity_id
_entity_poly.type
_entity_poly.pdbx_seq_one_letter_code
_entity_poly.pdbx_strand_id
1 'polypeptide(L)'
;MQLVVQVKLLPTPDQGSSLEATLRACNAAASEVAVVARNTGVYRNYHLRKHVYQAIKTDHGLGAQAAQHVIKKVCDAYKSLKANIRAGNLGKPGSKR
;
A
#
# COMPACT_ATOMS: atom_id res chain seq x y z
N MET A 1 -14.40 -30.14 -31.61
CA MET A 1 -13.15 -29.72 -30.93
C MET A 1 -13.08 -28.20 -30.95
N GLN A 2 -12.77 -27.54 -29.82
CA GLN A 2 -12.53 -26.09 -29.79
C GLN A 2 -11.02 -25.82 -29.75
N LEU A 3 -10.55 -24.94 -30.63
CA LEU A 3 -9.17 -24.44 -30.64
C LEU A 3 -9.09 -23.24 -29.68
N VAL A 4 -8.17 -23.28 -28.72
CA VAL A 4 -7.94 -22.16 -27.78
C VAL A 4 -6.49 -21.72 -27.93
N VAL A 5 -6.28 -20.41 -28.10
CA VAL A 5 -4.95 -19.78 -28.16
C VAL A 5 -4.80 -18.83 -26.98
N GLN A 6 -3.68 -18.93 -26.25
CA GLN A 6 -3.33 -17.99 -25.20
C GLN A 6 -2.63 -16.77 -25.81
N VAL A 7 -3.19 -15.59 -25.60
CA VAL A 7 -2.61 -14.32 -26.04
C VAL A 7 -2.26 -13.47 -24.82
N LYS A 8 -1.04 -12.93 -24.79
CA LYS A 8 -0.60 -11.99 -23.76
C LYS A 8 -1.05 -10.59 -24.16
N LEU A 9 -1.98 -10.02 -23.42
CA LEU A 9 -2.39 -8.63 -23.57
C LEU A 9 -1.42 -7.74 -22.78
N LEU A 10 -0.76 -6.82 -23.48
CA LEU A 10 0.08 -5.78 -22.89
C LEU A 10 -0.69 -4.46 -22.86
N PRO A 11 -0.49 -3.61 -21.84
CA PRO A 11 -1.09 -2.29 -21.82
C PRO A 11 -0.56 -1.44 -22.97
N THR A 12 -1.42 -0.57 -23.50
CA THR A 12 -0.99 0.51 -24.40
C THR A 12 -0.09 1.50 -23.65
N PRO A 13 0.69 2.34 -24.35
CA PRO A 13 1.51 3.37 -23.70
C PRO A 13 0.73 4.27 -22.74
N ASP A 14 -0.49 4.67 -23.10
CA ASP A 14 -1.35 5.51 -22.26
C ASP A 14 -1.85 4.76 -21.02
N GLN A 15 -2.18 3.47 -21.16
CA GLN A 15 -2.55 2.61 -20.03
C GLN A 15 -1.36 2.41 -19.09
N GLY A 16 -0.15 2.23 -19.64
CA GLY A 16 1.09 2.14 -18.88
C GLY A 16 1.35 3.41 -18.05
N SER A 17 1.23 4.57 -18.70
CA SER A 17 1.40 5.87 -18.04
C SER A 17 0.36 6.11 -16.94
N SER A 18 -0.89 5.73 -17.19
CA SER A 18 -1.98 5.83 -16.21
C SER A 18 -1.74 4.92 -15.00
N LEU A 19 -1.26 3.70 -15.23
CA LEU A 19 -0.90 2.75 -14.18
C LEU A 19 0.26 3.29 -13.33
N GLU A 20 1.31 3.81 -13.96
CA GLU A 20 2.45 4.38 -13.26
C GLU A 20 2.04 5.55 -12.37
N ALA A 21 1.25 6.49 -12.90
CA ALA A 21 0.71 7.61 -12.14
C ALA A 21 -0.11 7.14 -10.93
N THR A 22 -0.94 6.11 -11.12
CA THR A 22 -1.75 5.52 -10.04
C THR A 22 -0.86 4.90 -8.95
N LEU A 23 0.22 4.21 -9.32
CA LEU A 23 1.15 3.62 -8.37
C LEU A 23 1.91 4.70 -7.58
N ARG A 24 2.30 5.81 -8.24
CA ARG A 24 2.92 6.96 -7.56
C ARG A 24 1.97 7.58 -6.54
N ALA A 25 0.70 7.77 -6.90
CA ALA A 25 -0.34 8.26 -5.97
C ALA A 25 -0.54 7.30 -4.78
N CYS A 26 -0.59 5.99 -5.02
CA CYS A 26 -0.67 4.99 -3.95
C CYS A 26 0.53 5.08 -2.98
N ASN A 27 1.74 5.28 -3.49
CA ASN A 27 2.95 5.38 -2.68
C ASN A 27 3.00 6.66 -1.85
N ALA A 28 2.58 7.79 -2.43
CA ALA A 28 2.46 9.06 -1.72
C ALA A 28 1.44 8.94 -0.57
N ALA A 29 0.23 8.47 -0.88
CA ALA A 29 -0.81 8.21 0.11
C ALA A 29 -0.35 7.26 1.23
N ALA A 30 0.37 6.19 0.89
CA ALA A 30 0.90 5.25 1.89
C ALA A 30 1.88 5.91 2.87
N SER A 31 2.69 6.86 2.38
CA SER A 31 3.66 7.58 3.21
C SER A 31 2.96 8.50 4.21
N GLU A 32 1.95 9.24 3.77
CA GLU A 32 1.11 10.09 4.62
C GLU A 32 0.32 9.27 5.65
N VAL A 33 -0.32 8.18 5.21
CA VAL A 33 -1.05 7.26 6.09
C VAL A 33 -0.14 6.65 7.14
N ALA A 34 1.12 6.35 6.81
CA ALA A 34 2.10 5.85 7.79
C ALA A 34 2.41 6.89 8.86
N VAL A 35 2.56 8.17 8.50
CA VAL A 35 2.72 9.28 9.45
C VAL A 35 1.50 9.37 10.37
N VAL A 36 0.28 9.33 9.83
CA VAL A 36 -0.95 9.35 10.64
C VAL A 36 -1.01 8.15 11.58
N ALA A 37 -0.72 6.95 11.10
CA ALA A 37 -0.71 5.74 11.93
C ALA A 37 0.30 5.85 13.08
N ARG A 38 1.49 6.41 12.82
CA ARG A 38 2.53 6.61 13.83
C ARG A 38 2.11 7.65 14.87
N ASN A 39 1.60 8.80 14.44
CA ASN A 39 1.21 9.90 15.32
C ASN A 39 0.02 9.53 16.21
N THR A 40 -0.94 8.78 15.67
CA THR A 40 -2.14 8.36 16.40
C THR A 40 -1.95 7.06 17.19
N GLY A 41 -0.89 6.30 16.91
CA GLY A 41 -0.68 4.96 17.46
C GLY A 41 -1.69 3.92 16.96
N VAL A 42 -2.43 4.21 15.88
CA VAL A 42 -3.50 3.36 15.35
C VAL A 42 -2.98 2.52 14.19
N TYR A 43 -2.85 1.21 14.41
CA TYR A 43 -2.32 0.27 13.40
C TYR A 43 -3.34 -0.75 12.87
N ARG A 44 -4.54 -0.83 13.48
CA ARG A 44 -5.59 -1.76 13.05
C ARG A 44 -6.37 -1.14 11.90
N ASN A 45 -6.46 -1.86 10.77
CA ASN A 45 -7.04 -1.38 9.52
C ASN A 45 -8.40 -0.67 9.69
N TYR A 46 -9.35 -1.30 10.39
CA TYR A 46 -10.68 -0.72 10.62
C TYR A 46 -10.63 0.67 11.29
N HIS A 47 -9.76 0.85 12.28
CA HIS A 47 -9.64 2.12 12.99
C HIS A 47 -8.86 3.14 12.16
N LEU A 48 -7.73 2.73 11.57
CA LEU A 48 -6.91 3.61 10.74
C LEU A 48 -7.72 4.18 9.57
N ARG A 49 -8.58 3.36 8.96
CA ARG A 49 -9.48 3.77 7.88
C ARG A 49 -10.37 4.96 8.25
N LYS A 50 -10.85 5.04 9.50
CA LYS A 50 -11.68 6.17 9.95
C LYS A 50 -10.91 7.50 9.94
N HIS A 51 -9.59 7.46 10.09
CA HIS A 51 -8.75 8.64 10.10
C HIS A 51 -8.35 9.11 8.71
N VAL A 52 -8.15 8.18 7.76
CA VAL A 52 -7.43 8.50 6.51
C VAL A 52 -8.24 8.32 5.23
N TYR A 53 -9.32 7.54 5.24
CA TYR A 53 -10.00 7.16 3.99
C TYR A 53 -10.47 8.37 3.16
N GLN A 54 -11.06 9.36 3.84
CA GLN A 54 -11.58 10.54 3.16
C GLN A 54 -10.45 11.35 2.53
N ALA A 55 -9.37 11.61 3.28
CA ALA A 55 -8.20 12.32 2.80
C ALA A 55 -7.55 11.62 1.59
N ILE A 56 -7.40 10.29 1.63
CA ILE A 56 -6.86 9.54 0.48
C ILE A 56 -7.71 9.74 -0.78
N LYS A 57 -9.05 9.78 -0.66
CA LYS A 57 -9.92 9.98 -1.81
C LYS A 57 -9.89 11.41 -2.34
N THR A 58 -9.80 12.41 -1.46
CA THR A 58 -9.79 13.82 -1.87
C THR A 58 -8.45 14.24 -2.44
N ASP A 59 -7.36 13.79 -1.81
CA ASP A 59 -6.04 14.39 -2.03
C ASP A 59 -5.24 13.63 -3.10
N HIS A 60 -5.50 12.32 -3.24
CA HIS A 60 -4.77 11.45 -4.18
C HIS A 60 -5.63 10.96 -5.36
N GLY A 61 -6.92 11.32 -5.40
CA GLY A 61 -7.85 10.91 -6.47
C GLY A 61 -8.02 9.39 -6.61
N LEU A 62 -7.66 8.61 -5.59
CA LEU A 62 -7.66 7.16 -5.67
C LEU A 62 -9.07 6.57 -5.64
N GLY A 63 -9.30 5.58 -6.50
CA GLY A 63 -10.49 4.74 -6.46
C GLY A 63 -10.62 4.01 -5.12
N ALA A 64 -11.85 3.59 -4.77
CA ALA A 64 -12.14 3.03 -3.46
C ALA A 64 -11.26 1.81 -3.10
N GLN A 65 -11.02 0.90 -4.05
CA GLN A 65 -10.17 -0.28 -3.84
C GLN A 65 -8.71 0.10 -3.58
N ALA A 66 -8.15 1.00 -4.40
CA ALA A 66 -6.77 1.47 -4.22
C ALA A 66 -6.58 2.14 -2.85
N ALA A 67 -7.53 2.99 -2.44
CA ALA A 67 -7.50 3.61 -1.11
C ALA A 67 -7.52 2.57 0.04
N GLN A 68 -8.38 1.54 -0.04
CA GLN A 68 -8.40 0.46 0.96
C GLN A 68 -7.08 -0.32 0.98
N HIS A 69 -6.51 -0.60 -0.19
CA HIS A 69 -5.24 -1.33 -0.32
C HIS A 69 -4.05 -0.55 0.24
N VAL A 70 -4.01 0.78 0.05
CA VAL A 70 -3.00 1.65 0.67
C VAL A 70 -3.06 1.53 2.20
N ILE A 71 -4.25 1.65 2.80
CA ILE A 71 -4.44 1.53 4.25
C ILE A 71 -4.00 0.14 4.74
N LYS A 72 -4.41 -0.92 4.03
CA LYS A 72 -4.01 -2.29 4.35
C LYS A 72 -2.49 -2.47 4.26
N LYS A 73 -1.85 -1.94 3.22
CA LYS A 73 -0.40 -2.03 3.03
C LYS A 73 0.37 -1.40 4.20
N VAL A 74 -0.08 -0.24 4.67
CA VAL A 74 0.53 0.43 5.84
C VAL A 74 0.34 -0.40 7.12
N CYS A 75 -0.87 -0.90 7.38
CA CYS A 75 -1.12 -1.80 8.52
C CYS A 75 -0.23 -3.04 8.49
N ASP A 76 -0.12 -3.69 7.33
CA ASP A 76 0.71 -4.88 7.16
C ASP A 76 2.20 -4.56 7.33
N ALA A 77 2.66 -3.39 6.87
CA ALA A 77 4.04 -2.93 7.09
C ALA A 77 4.37 -2.74 8.57
N TYR A 78 3.50 -2.10 9.35
CA TYR A 78 3.70 -1.98 10.80
C TYR A 78 3.61 -3.31 11.54
N LYS A 79 2.74 -4.22 11.09
CA LYS A 79 2.67 -5.58 11.62
C LYS A 79 4.00 -6.32 11.38
N SER A 80 4.53 -6.26 10.17
CA SER A 80 5.82 -6.84 9.81
C SER A 80 6.97 -6.20 10.58
N LEU A 81 6.98 -4.87 10.75
CA LEU A 81 7.99 -4.17 11.56
C LEU A 81 7.98 -4.68 13.01
N LYS A 82 6.80 -4.75 13.64
CA LYS A 82 6.66 -5.25 15.01
C LYS A 82 7.14 -6.70 15.14
N ALA A 83 6.83 -7.55 14.16
CA ALA A 83 7.30 -8.94 14.14
C ALA A 83 8.83 -9.02 14.03
N ASN A 84 9.44 -8.26 13.13
CA ASN A 84 10.89 -8.23 12.94
C ASN A 84 11.63 -7.71 14.18
N ILE A 85 11.09 -6.69 14.85
CA ILE A 85 11.63 -6.23 16.14
C ILE A 85 11.60 -7.36 17.18
N ARG A 86 10.47 -8.07 17.29
CA ARG A 86 10.32 -9.17 18.24
C ARG A 86 11.27 -10.34 17.94
N ALA A 87 11.54 -10.60 16.66
CA ALA A 87 12.47 -11.64 16.23
C ALA A 87 13.95 -11.26 16.42
N GLY A 88 14.26 -9.99 16.69
CA GLY A 88 15.64 -9.49 16.74
C GLY A 88 16.24 -9.22 15.35
N ASN A 89 15.41 -9.19 14.31
CA ASN A 89 15.83 -8.99 12.93
C ASN A 89 16.01 -7.52 12.57
N LEU A 90 15.56 -6.61 13.44
CA LEU A 90 15.74 -5.18 13.28
C LEU A 90 16.90 -4.69 14.16
N GLY A 91 17.93 -4.09 13.57
CA GLY A 91 19.07 -3.56 14.32
C GLY A 91 20.27 -3.19 13.45
N LYS A 92 21.42 -3.01 14.12
CA LYS A 92 22.70 -2.63 13.49
C LYS A 92 23.13 -3.65 12.42
N PRO A 93 24.03 -3.28 11.50
CA PRO A 93 24.67 -4.26 10.61
C PRO A 93 25.19 -5.47 11.41
N GLY A 94 24.73 -6.68 11.06
CA GLY A 94 25.02 -7.91 11.80
C GLY A 94 23.86 -8.49 12.63
N SER A 95 22.74 -7.78 12.77
CA SER A 95 21.49 -8.39 13.28
C SER A 95 21.06 -9.59 12.42
N LYS A 96 20.40 -10.58 13.02
CA LYS A 96 19.87 -11.77 12.33
C LYS A 96 18.83 -11.34 11.30
N ARG A 97 19.22 -11.06 10.06
CA ARG A 97 18.28 -10.69 8.99
C ARG A 97 17.49 -11.90 8.53
#